data_AF-A0A8J4TW04-F1
#
_entry.id   AF-A0A8J4TW04-F1
#
_cell.length_a   1.000
_cell.length_b   1.000
_cell.length_c   1.000
_cell.angle_alpha   90.00
_cell.angle_beta   90.00
_cell.angle_gamma   90.00
#
_symmetry.space_group_name_H-M   'P 1'
#
loop_
_entity.id
_entity.type
_entity.pdbx_description
1 polymer ?
#
loop_
_entity_poly.entity_id
_entity_poly.type
_entity_poly.pdbx_seq_one_letter_code
_entity_poly.pdbx_strand_id
1 'polypeptide(L)'
;MSTDAPEKAGDEVVSSGGSTGGGGGSRFDLEKETELRFEVEAGERVQLELLTGLAEVFGSELNRNKKYTFGPGSKIAVFTWQGCSLCLSGKTEVAYVSKDTPMLLYLNTHAALEQMRRQAERDNERGPRVMVVGPTDVGKSTVCRLLLNYAVRLGRRPTLVELDVGQSSVSVPGTMSALYIERPADVEEGFSVQAPLVFHFGSTTPGTNIKLYNK
;
A
#
# COMPACT_ATOMS: atom_id res chain seq x y z
N MET A 1 3.80 -2.20 51.25
CA MET A 1 3.72 -3.19 50.16
C MET A 1 3.37 -2.41 48.91
N SER A 2 4.40 -1.94 48.23
CA SER A 2 4.31 -1.05 47.08
C SER A 2 4.03 -1.88 45.84
N THR A 3 3.02 -1.49 45.07
CA THR A 3 2.63 -2.10 43.81
C THR A 3 3.46 -1.50 42.68
N ASP A 4 4.31 -2.30 42.06
CA ASP A 4 5.04 -1.94 40.83
C ASP A 4 4.13 -2.11 39.62
N ALA A 5 4.11 -1.08 38.78
CA ALA A 5 3.44 -1.05 37.48
C ALA A 5 4.38 -1.58 36.39
N PRO A 6 3.87 -2.21 35.31
CA PRO A 6 4.74 -2.73 34.27
C PRO A 6 5.28 -1.60 33.39
N GLU A 7 6.58 -1.69 33.14
CA GLU A 7 7.44 -0.82 32.36
C GLU A 7 7.01 -0.78 30.87
N LYS A 8 6.85 0.43 30.32
CA LYS A 8 6.57 0.65 28.90
C LYS A 8 7.81 0.32 28.08
N ALA A 9 7.69 -0.63 27.16
CA ALA A 9 8.68 -0.88 26.11
C ALA A 9 8.82 0.38 25.23
N GLY A 10 10.01 0.94 25.18
CA GLY A 10 10.33 2.12 24.38
C GLY A 10 10.44 1.80 22.90
N ASP A 11 9.87 2.67 22.06
CA ASP A 11 10.15 2.72 20.63
C ASP A 11 11.63 3.05 20.41
N GLU A 12 12.36 2.17 19.70
CA GLU A 12 13.69 2.51 19.18
C GLU A 12 13.53 3.42 17.96
N VAL A 13 13.52 4.73 18.22
CA VAL A 13 13.67 5.76 17.19
C VAL A 13 15.13 5.78 16.76
N VAL A 14 15.48 5.00 15.73
CA VAL A 14 16.76 5.19 15.04
C VAL A 14 16.63 6.42 14.13
N SER A 15 16.77 7.62 14.70
CA SER A 15 16.88 8.85 13.91
C SER A 15 18.30 8.96 13.33
N SER A 16 18.52 8.48 12.11
CA SER A 16 19.76 8.79 11.40
C SER A 16 19.63 10.17 10.74
N GLY A 17 19.91 11.23 11.51
CA GLY A 17 20.20 12.55 10.96
C GLY A 17 21.63 12.58 10.42
N GLY A 18 21.81 12.87 9.12
CA GLY A 18 23.13 13.04 8.52
C GLY A 18 23.09 13.29 7.02
N SER A 19 23.18 14.56 6.62
CA SER A 19 23.53 14.94 5.24
C SER A 19 25.03 14.73 5.03
N THR A 20 25.43 14.05 3.94
CA THR A 20 26.62 14.41 3.15
C THR A 20 26.51 13.80 1.76
N GLY A 21 26.81 14.61 0.73
CA GLY A 21 26.83 14.16 -0.65
C GLY A 21 27.97 13.17 -0.90
N GLY A 22 27.64 12.06 -1.58
CA GLY A 22 28.61 11.06 -2.02
C GLY A 22 27.97 9.72 -2.36
N GLY A 23 27.13 9.65 -3.41
CA GLY A 23 26.79 8.43 -4.18
C GLY A 23 26.24 7.16 -3.49
N GLY A 24 26.19 7.09 -2.15
CA GLY A 24 25.79 5.89 -1.40
C GLY A 24 24.56 6.16 -0.54
N GLY A 25 23.51 5.37 -0.73
CA GLY A 25 22.30 5.43 0.08
C GLY A 25 22.47 4.87 1.48
N SER A 26 21.53 5.19 2.36
CA SER A 26 21.39 4.64 3.71
C SER A 26 20.90 3.19 3.63
N ARG A 27 21.61 2.28 4.27
CA ARG A 27 21.22 0.87 4.36
C ARG A 27 20.30 0.64 5.55
N PHE A 28 19.23 -0.11 5.32
CA PHE A 28 18.29 -0.57 6.35
C PHE A 28 18.21 -2.09 6.32
N ASP A 29 18.52 -2.74 7.43
CA ASP A 29 18.32 -4.17 7.61
C ASP A 29 17.04 -4.38 8.43
N LEU A 30 16.04 -5.03 7.83
CA LEU A 30 14.73 -5.27 8.42
C LEU A 30 14.66 -6.71 8.91
N GLU A 31 14.20 -6.87 10.16
CA GLU A 31 13.84 -8.17 10.72
C GLU A 31 12.53 -8.67 10.09
N LYS A 32 12.21 -9.96 10.30
CA LYS A 32 10.92 -10.52 9.92
C LYS A 32 9.76 -9.71 10.52
N GLU A 33 8.68 -9.57 9.75
CA GLU A 33 7.44 -8.92 10.18
C GLU A 33 7.60 -7.44 10.58
N THR A 34 8.57 -6.75 9.96
CA THR A 34 8.80 -5.32 10.14
C THR A 34 8.64 -4.56 8.83
N GLU A 35 8.41 -3.25 8.92
CA GLU A 35 8.41 -2.37 7.76
C GLU A 35 9.26 -1.12 7.94
N LEU A 36 9.88 -0.68 6.84
CA LEU A 36 10.50 0.64 6.71
C LEU A 36 9.43 1.62 6.21
N ARG A 37 9.12 2.62 7.03
CA ARG A 37 8.26 3.75 6.66
C ARG A 37 9.12 4.94 6.33
N PHE A 38 8.94 5.52 5.15
CA PHE A 38 9.62 6.76 4.79
C PHE A 38 8.72 7.72 4.01
N GLU A 39 9.03 9.00 4.16
CA GLU A 39 8.41 10.11 3.44
C GLU A 39 9.46 10.87 2.65
N VAL A 40 9.18 11.10 1.37
CA VAL A 40 10.09 11.82 0.46
C VAL A 40 9.97 13.32 0.71
N GLU A 41 11.10 13.98 0.97
CA GLU A 41 11.14 15.43 1.19
C GLU A 41 10.55 16.20 0.00
N ALA A 42 9.89 17.33 0.27
CA ALA A 42 9.31 18.17 -0.76
C ALA A 42 10.38 18.63 -1.79
N GLY A 43 10.09 18.46 -3.07
CA GLY A 43 11.00 18.81 -4.17
C GLY A 43 12.10 17.78 -4.47
N GLU A 44 12.25 16.74 -3.66
CA GLU A 44 13.31 15.73 -3.80
C GLU A 44 12.77 14.41 -4.36
N ARG A 45 13.67 13.50 -4.74
CA ARG A 45 13.35 12.13 -5.14
C ARG A 45 14.19 11.15 -4.34
N VAL A 46 13.59 10.01 -4.02
CA VAL A 46 14.26 8.93 -3.29
C VAL A 46 14.24 7.66 -4.13
N GLN A 47 15.40 6.99 -4.19
CA GLN A 47 15.56 5.68 -4.80
C GLN A 47 15.64 4.60 -3.72
N LEU A 48 14.81 3.57 -3.86
CA LEU A 48 14.82 2.37 -3.04
C LEU A 48 15.37 1.20 -3.86
N GLU A 49 16.24 0.40 -3.27
CA GLU A 49 16.76 -0.82 -3.87
C GLU A 49 16.74 -1.97 -2.86
N LEU A 50 16.22 -3.13 -3.27
CA LEU A 50 16.29 -4.36 -2.50
C LEU A 50 17.63 -5.05 -2.73
N LEU A 51 18.48 -5.13 -1.70
CA LEU A 51 19.81 -5.74 -1.77
C LEU A 51 19.75 -7.26 -1.56
N THR A 52 19.03 -7.71 -0.52
CA THR A 52 18.90 -9.12 -0.12
C THR A 52 17.55 -9.39 0.54
N GLY A 53 17.10 -10.66 0.51
CA GLY A 53 15.84 -11.09 1.11
C GLY A 53 14.64 -10.83 0.21
N LEU A 54 13.45 -10.80 0.82
CA LEU A 54 12.18 -10.52 0.15
C LEU A 54 11.50 -9.33 0.82
N ALA A 55 10.93 -8.44 0.02
CA ALA A 55 10.21 -7.27 0.52
C ALA A 55 9.08 -6.90 -0.45
N GLU A 56 8.08 -6.21 0.07
CA GLU A 56 6.93 -5.77 -0.72
C GLU A 56 6.48 -4.35 -0.33
N VAL A 57 5.97 -3.60 -1.31
CA VAL A 57 5.33 -2.31 -1.11
C VAL A 57 3.85 -2.49 -1.40
N PHE A 58 3.01 -2.40 -0.36
CA PHE A 58 1.56 -2.58 -0.45
C PHE A 58 1.17 -3.86 -1.22
N GLY A 59 1.87 -4.97 -0.96
CA GLY A 59 1.66 -6.28 -1.58
C GLY A 59 2.33 -6.50 -2.96
N SER A 60 2.92 -5.48 -3.56
CA SER A 60 3.75 -5.59 -4.77
C SER A 60 5.18 -6.00 -4.40
N GLU A 61 5.64 -7.15 -4.90
CA GLU A 61 6.97 -7.68 -4.61
C GLU A 61 8.07 -6.80 -5.22
N LEU A 62 9.14 -6.58 -4.44
CA LEU A 62 10.33 -5.89 -4.91
C LEU A 62 11.29 -6.88 -5.57
N ASN A 63 11.82 -6.49 -6.73
CA ASN A 63 12.86 -7.23 -7.43
C ASN A 63 14.23 -6.85 -6.87
N ARG A 64 15.04 -7.86 -6.56
CA ARG A 64 16.42 -7.66 -6.09
C ARG A 64 17.24 -6.87 -7.13
N ASN A 65 18.04 -5.91 -6.65
CA ASN A 65 18.88 -5.02 -7.44
C ASN A 65 18.12 -4.15 -8.47
N LYS A 66 16.78 -4.09 -8.40
CA LYS A 66 16.00 -3.10 -9.15
C LYS A 66 15.87 -1.85 -8.29
N LYS A 67 16.15 -0.70 -8.90
CA LYS A 67 15.94 0.61 -8.29
C LYS A 67 14.52 1.09 -8.57
N TYR A 68 13.86 1.58 -7.53
CA TYR A 68 12.53 2.17 -7.57
C TYR A 68 12.61 3.62 -7.14
N THR A 69 12.10 4.56 -7.92
CA THR A 69 12.16 6.00 -7.69
C THR A 69 10.81 6.53 -7.25
N PHE A 70 10.77 7.17 -6.08
CA PHE A 70 9.59 7.81 -5.53
C PHE A 70 9.73 9.33 -5.60
N GLY A 71 8.63 9.99 -5.97
CA GLY A 71 8.57 11.44 -6.13
C GLY A 71 8.30 12.19 -4.82
N PRO A 72 8.33 13.53 -4.86
CA PRO A 72 8.10 14.40 -3.70
C PRO A 72 6.80 14.08 -2.97
N GLY A 73 6.83 14.08 -1.62
CA GLY A 73 5.64 13.88 -0.78
C GLY A 73 5.09 12.44 -0.77
N SER A 74 5.78 11.49 -1.39
CA SER A 74 5.37 10.08 -1.37
C SER A 74 5.57 9.50 0.02
N LYS A 75 4.53 8.86 0.56
CA LYS A 75 4.56 8.10 1.82
C LYS A 75 4.57 6.61 1.52
N ILE A 76 5.68 5.94 1.81
CA ILE A 76 5.90 4.55 1.43
C ILE A 76 6.15 3.71 2.68
N ALA A 77 5.58 2.50 2.69
CA ALA A 77 5.88 1.45 3.65
C ALA A 77 6.39 0.21 2.90
N VAL A 78 7.62 -0.20 3.20
CA VAL A 78 8.26 -1.40 2.65
C VAL A 78 8.25 -2.48 3.72
N PHE A 79 7.46 -3.52 3.53
CA PHE A 79 7.29 -4.59 4.52
C PHE A 79 8.06 -5.86 4.11
N THR A 80 8.49 -6.66 5.10
CA THR A 80 9.08 -7.98 4.86
C THR A 80 8.50 -9.05 5.78
N TRP A 81 8.14 -10.20 5.21
CA TRP A 81 7.70 -11.38 5.96
C TRP A 81 8.87 -12.19 6.55
N GLN A 82 10.06 -12.11 5.94
CA GLN A 82 11.18 -13.02 6.22
C GLN A 82 12.46 -12.30 6.66
N GLY A 83 12.51 -10.98 6.50
CA GLY A 83 13.71 -10.17 6.66
C GLY A 83 14.32 -9.78 5.31
N CYS A 84 14.87 -8.57 5.24
CA CYS A 84 15.51 -8.05 4.04
C CYS A 84 16.54 -6.97 4.34
N SER A 85 17.34 -6.62 3.34
CA SER A 85 18.22 -5.45 3.38
C SER A 85 17.87 -4.52 2.23
N LEU A 86 17.63 -3.25 2.55
CA LEU A 86 17.24 -2.20 1.63
C LEU A 86 18.33 -1.12 1.57
N CYS A 87 18.48 -0.48 0.42
CA CYS A 87 19.27 0.73 0.25
C CYS A 87 18.32 1.86 -0.14
N LEU A 88 18.35 2.96 0.62
CA LEU A 88 17.56 4.16 0.38
C LEU A 88 18.49 5.32 0.03
N SER A 89 18.44 5.82 -1.20
CA SER A 89 19.30 6.89 -1.70
C SER A 89 18.47 8.13 -2.00
N GLY A 90 18.87 9.29 -1.48
CA GLY A 90 18.13 10.55 -1.62
C GLY A 90 17.71 11.10 -0.27
N LYS A 91 17.05 12.25 -0.27
CA LYS A 91 16.61 12.90 0.97
C LYS A 91 15.18 12.51 1.34
N THR A 92 15.03 12.06 2.58
CA THR A 92 13.73 11.75 3.20
C THR A 92 13.45 12.75 4.31
N GLU A 93 12.21 13.18 4.44
CA GLU A 93 11.77 13.98 5.59
C GLU A 93 11.79 13.12 6.86
N VAL A 94 11.31 11.89 6.75
CA VAL A 94 11.27 10.89 7.83
C VAL A 94 11.59 9.52 7.24
N ALA A 95 12.38 8.71 7.95
CA ALA A 95 12.60 7.29 7.65
C ALA A 95 12.85 6.51 8.95
N TYR A 96 12.04 5.48 9.24
CA TYR A 96 12.20 4.63 10.42
C TYR A 96 11.63 3.24 10.20
N VAL A 97 12.14 2.26 10.95
CA VAL A 97 11.63 0.89 10.97
C VAL A 97 10.56 0.77 12.06
N SER A 98 9.44 0.13 11.74
CA SER A 98 8.35 -0.14 12.67
C SER A 98 8.01 -1.62 12.72
N LYS A 99 7.78 -2.12 13.95
CA LYS A 99 7.27 -3.48 14.22
C LYS A 99 5.75 -3.49 14.36
N ASP A 100 5.14 -2.34 14.63
CA ASP A 100 3.70 -2.22 14.81
C ASP A 100 3.01 -2.06 13.46
N THR A 101 2.57 -3.19 12.90
CA THR A 101 1.94 -3.23 11.58
C THR A 101 0.67 -4.08 11.62
N PRO A 102 -0.43 -3.65 10.97
CA PRO A 102 -1.63 -4.46 10.81
C PRO A 102 -1.49 -5.51 9.68
N MET A 103 -0.28 -5.86 9.24
CA MET A 103 -0.07 -6.73 8.08
C MET A 103 -0.64 -8.13 8.25
N LEU A 104 -0.57 -8.70 9.45
CA LEU A 104 -1.22 -9.99 9.76
C LEU A 104 -2.73 -9.92 9.61
N LEU A 105 -3.36 -8.80 9.99
CA LEU A 105 -4.81 -8.60 9.82
C LEU A 105 -5.18 -8.58 8.34
N TYR A 106 -4.39 -7.90 7.50
CA TYR A 106 -4.64 -7.85 6.06
C TYR A 106 -4.43 -9.22 5.40
N LEU A 107 -3.39 -9.96 5.81
CA LEU A 107 -3.14 -11.31 5.33
C LEU A 107 -4.29 -12.26 5.69
N ASN A 108 -4.76 -12.24 6.93
CA ASN A 108 -5.89 -13.04 7.39
C ASN A 108 -7.17 -12.68 6.62
N THR A 109 -7.40 -11.38 6.40
CA THR A 109 -8.53 -10.89 5.58
C THR A 109 -8.45 -11.44 4.16
N HIS A 110 -7.27 -11.37 3.53
CA HIS A 110 -7.06 -11.93 2.21
C HIS A 110 -7.31 -13.44 2.16
N ALA A 111 -6.81 -14.19 3.16
CA ALA A 111 -6.99 -15.64 3.25
C ALA A 111 -8.49 -16.02 3.37
N ALA A 112 -9.26 -15.29 4.19
CA ALA A 112 -10.70 -15.49 4.32
C ALA A 112 -11.43 -15.23 2.98
N LEU A 113 -11.07 -14.14 2.28
CA LEU A 113 -11.64 -13.85 0.96
C LEU A 113 -11.30 -14.91 -0.08
N GLU A 114 -10.10 -15.48 -0.03
CA GLU A 114 -9.70 -16.58 -0.91
C GLU A 114 -10.49 -17.86 -0.60
N GLN A 115 -10.75 -18.17 0.67
CA GLN A 115 -11.62 -19.29 1.05
C GLN A 115 -13.04 -19.10 0.49
N MET A 116 -13.61 -17.89 0.61
CA MET A 116 -14.91 -17.57 0.03
C MET A 116 -14.93 -17.71 -1.50
N ARG A 117 -13.85 -17.29 -2.19
CA ARG A 117 -13.72 -17.49 -3.64
C ARG A 117 -13.74 -18.97 -4.02
N ARG A 118 -12.94 -19.80 -3.33
CA ARG A 118 -12.89 -21.24 -3.60
C ARG A 118 -14.23 -21.93 -3.35
N GLN A 119 -14.96 -21.50 -2.34
CA GLN A 119 -16.31 -22.02 -2.08
C GLN A 119 -17.27 -21.62 -3.19
N ALA A 120 -17.31 -20.34 -3.57
CA ALA A 120 -18.14 -19.86 -4.67
C ALA A 120 -17.82 -20.57 -6.00
N GLU A 121 -16.55 -20.89 -6.28
CA GLU A 121 -16.17 -21.67 -7.47
C GLU A 121 -16.72 -23.09 -7.45
N ARG A 122 -16.75 -23.76 -6.29
CA ARG A 122 -17.32 -25.10 -6.15
C ARG A 122 -18.84 -25.09 -6.33
N ASP A 123 -19.49 -24.04 -5.83
CA ASP A 123 -20.94 -23.89 -5.87
C ASP A 123 -21.42 -23.23 -7.18
N ASN A 124 -20.49 -22.88 -8.09
CA ASN A 124 -20.74 -22.15 -9.33
C ASN A 124 -21.46 -20.79 -9.11
N GLU A 125 -21.08 -20.11 -8.02
CA GLU A 125 -21.57 -18.80 -7.61
C GLU A 125 -20.55 -17.68 -7.87
N ARG A 126 -20.96 -16.43 -7.62
CA ARG A 126 -20.08 -15.27 -7.74
C ARG A 126 -19.18 -15.16 -6.51
N GLY A 127 -17.91 -14.80 -6.74
CA GLY A 127 -16.97 -14.49 -5.66
C GLY A 127 -17.41 -13.32 -4.76
N PRO A 128 -16.75 -13.14 -3.61
CA PRO A 128 -17.12 -12.12 -2.62
C PRO A 128 -17.01 -10.70 -3.18
N ARG A 129 -17.97 -9.85 -2.79
CA ARG A 129 -17.97 -8.40 -3.03
C ARG A 129 -17.68 -7.70 -1.72
N VAL A 130 -16.61 -6.93 -1.68
CA VAL A 130 -16.12 -6.28 -0.46
C VAL A 130 -16.17 -4.77 -0.63
N MET A 131 -16.72 -4.07 0.36
CA MET A 131 -16.70 -2.61 0.41
C MET A 131 -15.83 -2.18 1.60
N VAL A 132 -14.85 -1.33 1.34
CA VAL A 132 -14.00 -0.74 2.38
C VAL A 132 -14.55 0.63 2.74
N VAL A 133 -14.89 0.84 4.01
CA VAL A 133 -15.52 2.06 4.52
C VAL A 133 -14.72 2.64 5.68
N GLY A 134 -14.79 3.97 5.83
CA GLY A 134 -14.10 4.69 6.90
C GLY A 134 -13.90 6.17 6.55
N PRO A 135 -13.50 7.00 7.53
CA PRO A 135 -13.25 8.42 7.30
C PRO A 135 -12.06 8.66 6.36
N THR A 136 -11.77 9.91 6.03
CA THR A 136 -10.58 10.28 5.24
C THR A 136 -9.30 9.87 5.98
N ASP A 137 -8.24 9.62 5.22
CA ASP A 137 -6.87 9.44 5.74
C ASP A 137 -6.63 8.24 6.68
N VAL A 138 -7.48 7.20 6.62
CA VAL A 138 -7.28 5.93 7.38
C VAL A 138 -6.66 4.79 6.55
N GLY A 139 -6.13 5.09 5.36
CA GLY A 139 -5.44 4.09 4.52
C GLY A 139 -6.35 3.15 3.71
N LYS A 140 -7.62 3.51 3.46
CA LYS A 140 -8.58 2.70 2.69
C LYS A 140 -8.00 2.25 1.33
N SER A 141 -7.48 3.19 0.54
CA SER A 141 -6.91 2.92 -0.78
C SER A 141 -5.68 2.00 -0.70
N THR A 142 -4.86 2.17 0.35
CA THR A 142 -3.69 1.32 0.63
C THR A 142 -4.10 -0.13 0.89
N VAL A 143 -5.12 -0.34 1.73
CA VAL A 143 -5.66 -1.69 2.02
C VAL A 143 -6.25 -2.32 0.76
N CYS A 144 -7.01 -1.56 -0.03
CA CYS A 144 -7.53 -2.04 -1.32
C CYS A 144 -6.39 -2.49 -2.24
N ARG A 145 -5.34 -1.67 -2.42
CA ARG A 145 -4.17 -2.01 -3.26
C ARG A 145 -3.50 -3.29 -2.78
N LEU A 146 -3.29 -3.44 -1.47
CA LEU A 146 -2.68 -4.64 -0.88
C LEU A 146 -3.52 -5.89 -1.12
N LEU A 147 -4.83 -5.86 -0.83
CA LEU A 147 -5.71 -7.01 -1.00
C LEU A 147 -5.83 -7.45 -2.47
N LEU A 148 -5.83 -6.48 -3.40
CA LEU A 148 -5.85 -6.73 -4.84
C LEU A 148 -4.53 -7.37 -5.29
N ASN A 149 -3.38 -6.83 -4.85
CA ASN A 149 -2.07 -7.39 -5.15
C ASN A 149 -1.94 -8.85 -4.69
N TYR A 150 -2.37 -9.15 -3.46
CA TYR A 150 -2.36 -10.53 -2.98
C TYR A 150 -3.28 -11.45 -3.79
N ALA A 151 -4.46 -10.97 -4.20
CA ALA A 151 -5.36 -11.75 -5.05
C ALA A 151 -4.71 -12.07 -6.41
N VAL A 152 -4.06 -11.10 -7.05
CA VAL A 152 -3.38 -11.31 -8.32
C VAL A 152 -2.20 -12.28 -8.19
N ARG A 153 -1.45 -12.22 -7.09
CA ARG A 153 -0.36 -13.17 -6.80
C ARG A 153 -0.84 -14.62 -6.71
N LEU A 154 -2.09 -14.85 -6.30
CA LEU A 154 -2.75 -16.16 -6.32
C LEU A 154 -3.43 -16.49 -7.66
N GLY A 155 -3.18 -15.72 -8.72
CA GLY A 155 -3.78 -15.93 -10.04
C GLY A 155 -5.25 -15.52 -10.14
N ARG A 156 -5.79 -14.80 -9.14
CA ARG A 156 -7.13 -14.22 -9.22
C ARG A 156 -7.12 -12.95 -10.06
N ARG A 157 -8.29 -12.57 -10.58
CA ARG A 157 -8.48 -11.34 -11.35
C ARG A 157 -9.64 -10.52 -10.79
N PRO A 158 -9.45 -9.83 -9.66
CA PRO A 158 -10.51 -9.05 -9.02
C PRO A 158 -10.81 -7.76 -9.80
N THR A 159 -12.02 -7.23 -9.61
CA THR A 159 -12.41 -5.91 -10.09
C THR A 159 -12.28 -4.89 -8.95
N LEU A 160 -11.46 -3.86 -9.15
CA LEU A 160 -11.44 -2.68 -8.29
C LEU A 160 -12.59 -1.76 -8.71
N VAL A 161 -13.34 -1.24 -7.73
CA VAL A 161 -14.38 -0.22 -7.95
C VAL A 161 -14.06 0.97 -7.06
N GLU A 162 -13.80 2.12 -7.67
CA GLU A 162 -13.60 3.39 -6.97
C GLU A 162 -14.89 4.22 -6.98
N LEU A 163 -15.38 4.50 -5.78
CA LEU A 163 -16.55 5.35 -5.55
C LEU A 163 -16.15 6.73 -4.98
N ASP A 164 -14.87 6.94 -4.68
CA ASP A 164 -14.38 8.23 -4.18
C ASP A 164 -14.17 9.21 -5.34
N VAL A 165 -15.14 10.10 -5.52
CA VAL A 165 -15.09 11.14 -6.56
C VAL A 165 -14.08 12.25 -6.24
N GLY A 166 -13.60 12.35 -4.99
CA GLY A 166 -12.61 13.36 -4.60
C GLY A 166 -11.18 12.91 -4.89
N GLN A 167 -10.89 11.63 -4.65
CA GLN A 167 -9.58 11.01 -4.87
C GLN A 167 -9.71 9.75 -5.72
N SER A 168 -9.50 9.88 -7.04
CA SER A 168 -9.43 8.73 -7.95
C SER A 168 -7.99 8.40 -8.29
N SER A 169 -7.64 7.11 -8.25
CA SER A 169 -6.35 6.60 -8.73
C SER A 169 -6.41 6.12 -10.19
N VAL A 170 -7.61 5.94 -10.74
CA VAL A 170 -7.84 5.39 -12.09
C VAL A 170 -8.06 6.48 -13.14
N SER A 171 -8.72 7.59 -12.78
CA SER A 171 -9.13 8.65 -13.70
C SER A 171 -9.01 10.03 -13.04
N VAL A 172 -9.55 11.06 -13.69
CA VAL A 172 -9.58 12.43 -13.16
C VAL A 172 -10.57 12.56 -11.98
N PRO A 173 -10.34 13.52 -11.06
CA PRO A 173 -11.30 13.83 -9.99
C PRO A 173 -12.69 14.12 -10.55
N GLY A 174 -13.72 13.78 -9.78
CA GLY A 174 -15.12 13.87 -10.19
C GLY A 174 -15.61 12.68 -11.02
N THR A 175 -14.93 11.54 -10.94
CA THR A 175 -15.33 10.30 -11.62
C THR A 175 -15.48 9.14 -10.65
N MET A 176 -16.33 8.19 -11.02
CA MET A 176 -16.41 6.86 -10.42
C MET A 176 -15.87 5.87 -11.45
N SER A 177 -15.10 4.88 -11.01
CA SER A 177 -14.43 3.97 -11.95
C SER A 177 -14.48 2.53 -11.52
N ALA A 178 -14.37 1.62 -12.49
CA ALA A 178 -14.09 0.22 -12.25
C ALA A 178 -12.94 -0.24 -13.15
N LEU A 179 -12.00 -0.97 -12.57
CA LEU A 179 -10.80 -1.45 -13.24
C LEU A 179 -10.63 -2.95 -13.00
N TYR A 180 -10.36 -3.69 -14.08
CA TYR A 180 -10.07 -5.12 -14.02
C TYR A 180 -8.58 -5.32 -13.75
N ILE A 181 -8.24 -5.99 -12.63
CA ILE A 181 -6.85 -6.13 -12.20
C ILE A 181 -6.32 -7.51 -12.62
N GLU A 182 -5.40 -7.51 -13.59
CA GLU A 182 -4.78 -8.74 -14.12
C GLU A 182 -3.34 -8.95 -13.66
N ARG A 183 -2.66 -7.88 -13.27
CA ARG A 183 -1.25 -7.88 -12.86
C ARG A 183 -1.07 -7.12 -11.55
N PRO A 184 -0.08 -7.49 -10.72
CA PRO A 184 0.24 -6.72 -9.53
C PRO A 184 0.52 -5.26 -9.91
N ALA A 185 0.17 -4.34 -9.02
CA ALA A 185 0.49 -2.93 -9.20
C ALA A 185 2.01 -2.77 -9.38
N ASP A 186 2.40 -1.91 -10.32
CA ASP A 186 3.76 -1.40 -10.33
C ASP A 186 4.00 -0.65 -9.01
N VAL A 187 5.23 -0.73 -8.50
CA VAL A 187 5.60 -0.16 -7.20
C VAL A 187 5.52 1.36 -7.24
N GLU A 188 5.96 1.97 -8.35
CA GLU A 188 5.99 3.42 -8.56
C GLU A 188 4.64 3.94 -9.08
N GLU A 189 4.10 3.29 -10.11
CA GLU A 189 2.96 3.83 -10.86
C GLU A 189 1.58 3.30 -10.40
N GLY A 190 1.54 2.20 -9.62
CA GLY A 190 0.27 1.60 -9.21
C GLY A 190 -0.30 0.64 -10.25
N PHE A 191 -1.63 0.50 -10.32
CA PHE A 191 -2.28 -0.44 -11.23
C PHE A 191 -2.24 0.05 -12.67
N SER A 192 -2.03 -0.87 -13.61
CA SER A 192 -2.13 -0.55 -15.04
C SER A 192 -3.58 -0.26 -15.41
N VAL A 193 -3.83 0.96 -15.87
CA VAL A 193 -5.17 1.40 -16.28
C VAL A 193 -5.43 0.93 -17.72
N GLN A 194 -5.99 -0.28 -17.86
CA GLN A 194 -6.38 -0.86 -19.15
C GLN A 194 -7.91 -0.98 -19.23
N ALA A 195 -8.50 -0.31 -20.22
CA ALA A 195 -9.93 -0.29 -20.49
C ALA A 195 -10.81 -0.08 -19.23
N PRO A 196 -10.60 0.99 -18.45
CA PRO A 196 -11.42 1.26 -17.27
C PRO A 196 -12.85 1.61 -17.69
N LEU A 197 -13.82 1.20 -16.88
CA LEU A 197 -15.18 1.71 -16.96
C LEU A 197 -15.26 2.98 -16.11
N VAL A 198 -15.53 4.13 -16.71
CA VAL A 198 -15.52 5.43 -16.02
C VAL A 198 -16.85 6.15 -16.20
N PHE A 199 -17.43 6.62 -15.10
CA PHE A 199 -18.60 7.47 -15.08
C PHE A 199 -18.23 8.85 -14.54
N HIS A 200 -18.60 9.89 -15.29
CA HIS A 200 -18.34 11.27 -14.90
C HIS A 200 -19.46 11.81 -14.00
N PHE A 201 -19.13 12.09 -12.74
CA PHE A 201 -20.03 12.71 -11.77
C PHE A 201 -19.97 14.24 -11.83
N GLY A 202 -18.79 14.82 -12.10
CA GLY A 202 -18.61 16.26 -12.32
C GLY A 202 -18.47 17.11 -11.05
N SER A 203 -18.29 16.49 -9.89
CA SER A 203 -17.94 17.16 -8.63
C SER A 203 -17.00 16.29 -7.82
N THR A 204 -16.11 16.89 -7.03
CA THR A 204 -15.21 16.17 -6.12
C THR A 204 -15.90 15.76 -4.81
N THR A 205 -17.16 16.14 -4.62
CA THR A 205 -17.91 15.88 -3.39
C THR A 205 -19.28 15.28 -3.72
N PRO A 206 -19.62 14.08 -3.21
CA PRO A 206 -20.93 13.45 -3.45
C PRO A 206 -22.12 14.33 -3.06
N GLY A 207 -21.95 15.15 -2.02
CA GLY A 207 -22.97 16.06 -1.50
C GLY A 207 -23.48 17.12 -2.50
N THR A 208 -22.73 17.43 -3.56
CA THR A 208 -23.19 18.36 -4.61
C THR A 208 -24.45 17.87 -5.31
N ASN A 209 -24.57 16.55 -5.52
CA ASN A 209 -25.74 15.95 -6.15
C ASN A 209 -25.92 14.49 -5.73
N ILE A 210 -26.45 14.27 -4.53
CA ILE A 210 -26.63 12.93 -3.96
C ILE A 210 -27.56 12.04 -4.80
N LYS A 211 -28.54 12.65 -5.49
CA LYS A 211 -29.47 11.91 -6.36
C LYS A 211 -28.75 11.34 -7.59
N LEU A 212 -27.83 12.11 -8.17
CA LEU A 212 -27.01 11.64 -9.28
C LEU A 212 -25.98 10.60 -8.82
N TYR A 213 -25.38 10.79 -7.65
CA TYR A 213 -24.39 9.86 -7.09
C TYR A 213 -24.98 8.47 -6.80
N ASN A 214 -26.26 8.42 -6.38
CA ASN A 214 -26.96 7.16 -6.08
C ASN A 214 -27.64 6.49 -7.28
N LYS A 215 -27.57 7.09 -8.47
CA LYS A 215 -28.27 6.62 -9.68
C LYS A 215 -27.43 5.62 -10.45
#